data_AF-A0A1M4MLR0-F1
#
_entry.id   AF-A0A1M4MLR0-F1
#
_cell.length_a   1.000
_cell.length_b   1.000
_cell.length_c   1.000
_cell.angle_alpha   90.00
_cell.angle_beta   90.00
_cell.angle_gamma   90.00
#
_symmetry.space_group_name_H-M   'P 1'
#
loop_
_entity.id
_entity.type
_entity.pdbx_description
1 polymer ?
#
loop_
_entity_poly.entity_id
_entity_poly.type
_entity_poly.pdbx_seq_one_letter_code
_entity_poly.pdbx_strand_id
1 'polypeptide(L)'
;MERGSIEKIGAVFAEMNRYFEERYRETFAIPEDALQERKSGSMRIATFRFNWVFGEADGYEYMEFYRFHRFGDEHARIWEDGTVEDLDILETMYAYDPKIPGDEERKREESARRYESLLEELSEAGLLEKVPGHTAINTFLMLQKDEE
;
A
#
# COMPACT_ATOMS: atom_id res chain seq x y z
N MET A 1 8.61 -19.61 21.07
CA MET A 1 8.16 -19.36 19.70
C MET A 1 9.38 -19.49 18.81
N GLU A 2 9.33 -20.35 17.81
CA GLU A 2 10.38 -20.39 16.78
C GLU A 2 10.33 -19.05 16.06
N ARG A 3 11.49 -18.37 15.96
CA ARG A 3 11.60 -17.20 15.08
C ARG A 3 11.27 -17.64 13.66
N GLY A 4 10.44 -16.85 13.00
CA GLY A 4 10.14 -17.05 11.59
C GLY A 4 11.39 -16.85 10.71
N SER A 5 11.26 -17.14 9.42
CA SER A 5 12.36 -16.95 8.46
C SER A 5 11.99 -15.85 7.47
N ILE A 6 12.96 -15.02 7.11
CA ILE A 6 12.84 -14.04 6.02
C ILE A 6 12.43 -14.67 4.68
N GLU A 7 12.76 -15.95 4.50
CA GLU A 7 12.33 -16.75 3.35
C GLU A 7 10.80 -16.96 3.36
N LYS A 8 10.19 -17.08 4.54
CA LYS A 8 8.75 -17.21 4.70
C LYS A 8 8.02 -15.94 4.30
N ILE A 9 8.57 -14.77 4.66
CA ILE A 9 8.06 -13.47 4.21
C ILE A 9 8.06 -13.41 2.67
N GLY A 10 9.18 -13.76 2.03
CA GLY A 10 9.29 -13.79 0.57
C GLY A 10 8.31 -14.76 -0.08
N ALA A 11 8.12 -15.95 0.51
CA ALA A 11 7.18 -16.96 0.02
C ALA A 11 5.73 -16.50 0.12
N VAL A 12 5.33 -15.87 1.23
CA VAL A 12 3.97 -15.33 1.41
C VAL A 12 3.72 -14.20 0.41
N PHE A 13 4.68 -13.30 0.20
CA PHE A 13 4.54 -12.25 -0.81
C PHE A 13 4.34 -12.82 -2.21
N ALA A 14 5.12 -13.83 -2.61
CA ALA A 14 4.95 -14.49 -3.90
C ALA A 14 3.58 -15.19 -4.00
N GLU A 15 3.12 -15.84 -2.93
CA GLU A 15 1.81 -16.48 -2.89
C GLU A 15 0.66 -15.48 -3.04
N MET A 16 0.70 -14.35 -2.31
CA MET A 16 -0.29 -13.27 -2.43
C MET A 16 -0.39 -12.75 -3.87
N ASN A 17 0.73 -12.75 -4.61
CA ASN A 17 0.78 -12.24 -5.97
C ASN A 17 0.62 -13.30 -7.06
N ARG A 18 0.46 -14.59 -6.73
CA ARG A 18 0.38 -15.70 -7.72
C ARG A 18 -0.70 -15.46 -8.78
N TYR A 19 -1.86 -14.96 -8.38
CA TYR A 19 -2.93 -14.61 -9.32
C TYR A 19 -2.49 -13.54 -10.33
N PHE A 20 -1.74 -12.54 -9.88
CA PHE A 20 -1.22 -11.49 -10.76
C PHE A 20 -0.09 -12.01 -11.64
N GLU A 21 0.78 -12.89 -11.15
CA GLU A 21 1.80 -13.53 -11.97
C GLU A 21 1.17 -14.29 -13.14
N GLU A 22 0.14 -15.11 -12.87
CA GLU A 22 -0.58 -15.86 -13.89
C GLU A 22 -1.29 -14.92 -14.89
N ARG A 23 -1.92 -13.86 -14.39
CA ARG A 23 -2.68 -12.91 -15.20
C ARG A 23 -1.79 -12.04 -16.08
N TYR A 24 -0.69 -11.53 -15.54
CA TYR A 24 0.18 -10.57 -16.22
C TYR A 24 1.39 -11.24 -16.89
N ARG A 25 1.67 -12.52 -16.60
CA ARG A 25 2.84 -13.28 -17.07
C ARG A 25 4.17 -12.60 -16.69
N GLU A 26 4.20 -12.04 -15.50
CA GLU A 26 5.35 -11.36 -14.91
C GLU A 26 5.61 -11.98 -13.53
N THR A 27 6.84 -11.91 -13.04
CA THR A 27 7.19 -12.43 -11.70
C THR A 27 7.06 -11.31 -10.66
N PHE A 28 6.34 -11.61 -9.58
CA PHE A 28 6.07 -10.73 -8.45
C PHE A 28 6.74 -11.29 -7.21
N ALA A 29 8.05 -11.09 -7.12
CA ALA A 29 8.88 -11.51 -6.00
C ALA A 29 9.77 -10.36 -5.52
N ILE A 30 9.97 -10.28 -4.21
CA ILE A 30 10.99 -9.39 -3.63
C ILE A 30 12.38 -9.94 -4.05
N PRO A 31 13.31 -9.09 -4.50
CA PRO A 31 14.67 -9.53 -4.83
C PRO A 31 15.33 -10.28 -3.66
N GLU A 32 16.03 -11.37 -3.95
CA GLU A 32 16.62 -12.24 -2.93
C GLU A 32 17.66 -11.50 -2.08
N ASP A 33 18.49 -10.67 -2.71
CA ASP A 33 19.43 -9.78 -2.03
C ASP A 33 18.71 -8.81 -1.09
N ALA A 34 17.57 -8.27 -1.52
CA ALA A 34 16.77 -7.38 -0.69
C ALA A 34 16.16 -8.09 0.53
N LEU A 35 15.70 -9.34 0.38
CA LEU A 35 15.26 -10.16 1.50
C LEU A 35 16.40 -10.45 2.47
N GLN A 36 17.53 -10.97 1.98
CA GLN A 36 18.67 -11.35 2.82
C GLN A 36 19.26 -10.16 3.59
N GLU A 37 19.41 -9.02 2.92
CA GLU A 37 19.97 -7.80 3.49
C GLU A 37 18.94 -6.93 4.23
N ARG A 38 17.66 -7.32 4.24
CA ARG A 38 16.53 -6.50 4.76
C ARG A 38 16.53 -5.10 4.14
N LYS A 39 16.79 -5.05 2.85
CA LYS A 39 16.93 -3.81 2.11
C LYS A 39 15.57 -3.34 1.62
N SER A 40 15.10 -2.24 2.20
CA SER A 40 13.93 -1.52 1.71
C SER A 40 14.12 -1.10 0.24
N GLY A 41 13.02 -1.03 -0.50
CA GLY A 41 13.12 -0.72 -1.92
C GLY A 41 11.78 -0.49 -2.59
N SER A 42 11.84 -0.36 -3.90
CA SER A 42 10.66 -0.28 -4.74
C SER A 42 10.90 -1.01 -6.05
N MET A 43 9.81 -1.47 -6.66
CA MET A 43 9.84 -2.08 -7.97
C MET A 43 8.58 -1.74 -8.75
N ARG A 44 8.72 -1.75 -10.07
CA ARG A 44 7.60 -1.62 -11.00
C ARG A 44 7.50 -2.89 -11.80
N ILE A 45 6.36 -3.57 -11.69
CA ILE A 45 6.05 -4.79 -12.43
C ILE A 45 4.72 -4.57 -13.15
N ALA A 46 4.70 -4.77 -14.47
CA ALA A 46 3.56 -4.41 -15.31
C ALA A 46 3.02 -2.99 -15.02
N THR A 47 1.77 -2.89 -14.56
CA THR A 47 1.11 -1.62 -14.19
C THR A 47 1.14 -1.33 -12.69
N PHE A 48 1.86 -2.15 -11.91
CA PHE A 48 1.94 -2.02 -10.45
C PHE A 48 3.23 -1.30 -10.05
N ARG A 49 3.13 -0.49 -9.00
CA ARG A 49 4.30 0.00 -8.26
C ARG A 49 4.23 -0.56 -6.85
N PHE A 50 5.27 -1.25 -6.42
CA PHE A 50 5.44 -1.75 -5.08
C PHE A 50 6.54 -0.95 -4.40
N ASN A 51 6.31 -0.56 -3.16
CA ASN A 51 7.35 -0.11 -2.24
C ASN A 51 7.29 -1.03 -1.03
N TRP A 52 8.44 -1.38 -0.47
CA TRP A 52 8.53 -2.22 0.71
C TRP A 52 9.60 -1.73 1.67
N VAL A 53 9.39 -1.99 2.94
CA VAL A 53 10.33 -1.75 4.01
C VAL A 53 10.38 -2.93 4.97
N PHE A 54 11.51 -3.13 5.62
CA PHE A 54 11.67 -4.12 6.68
C PHE A 54 11.73 -3.43 8.03
N GLY A 55 11.18 -4.08 9.05
CA GLY A 55 11.20 -3.57 10.42
C GLY A 55 11.08 -4.70 11.43
N GLU A 56 11.10 -4.31 12.70
CA GLU A 56 10.89 -5.20 13.84
C GLU A 56 9.93 -4.53 14.82
N ALA A 57 8.95 -5.28 15.32
CA ALA A 57 8.07 -4.85 16.39
C ALA A 57 7.94 -5.97 17.43
N ASP A 58 8.08 -5.65 18.72
CA ASP A 58 8.02 -6.61 19.82
C ASP A 58 8.94 -7.85 19.65
N GLY A 59 10.08 -7.68 18.97
CA GLY A 59 11.03 -8.76 18.69
C GLY A 59 10.66 -9.66 17.51
N TYR A 60 9.64 -9.28 16.73
CA TYR A 60 9.18 -9.96 15.52
C TYR A 60 9.54 -9.15 14.27
N GLU A 61 10.27 -9.78 13.34
CA GLU A 61 10.58 -9.16 12.06
C GLU A 61 9.34 -9.13 11.14
N TYR A 62 9.27 -8.09 10.30
CA TYR A 62 8.24 -7.98 9.27
C TYR A 62 8.76 -7.31 8.01
N MET A 63 8.03 -7.52 6.92
CA MET A 63 8.07 -6.68 5.72
C MET A 63 6.71 -6.01 5.55
N GLU A 64 6.72 -4.68 5.47
CA GLU A 64 5.53 -3.90 5.13
C GLU A 64 5.65 -3.44 3.68
N PHE A 65 4.56 -3.53 2.94
CA PHE A 65 4.56 -3.10 1.55
C PHE A 65 3.30 -2.32 1.21
N TYR A 66 3.48 -1.33 0.33
CA TYR A 66 2.40 -0.58 -0.28
C TYR A 66 2.46 -0.78 -1.79
N ARG A 67 1.33 -1.19 -2.38
CA ARG A 67 1.17 -1.41 -3.82
C ARG A 67 0.14 -0.44 -4.40
N PHE A 68 0.53 0.26 -5.46
CA PHE A 68 -0.38 1.02 -6.31
C PHE A 68 -0.82 0.21 -7.51
N HIS A 69 -2.12 0.24 -7.79
CA HIS A 69 -2.68 -0.25 -9.05
C HIS A 69 -3.89 0.57 -9.50
N ARG A 70 -4.15 0.55 -10.81
CA ARG A 70 -5.31 1.22 -11.41
C ARG A 70 -6.65 0.76 -10.81
N PHE A 71 -6.73 -0.45 -10.26
CA PHE A 71 -7.96 -1.01 -9.71
C PHE A 71 -8.02 -1.01 -8.18
N GLY A 72 -7.03 -0.43 -7.51
CA GLY A 72 -6.99 -0.32 -6.06
C GLY A 72 -5.58 -0.42 -5.52
N ASP A 73 -5.37 0.20 -4.36
CA ASP A 73 -4.15 0.08 -3.61
C ASP A 73 -4.24 -1.12 -2.65
N GLU A 74 -3.09 -1.67 -2.27
CA GLU A 74 -2.98 -2.68 -1.20
C GLU A 74 -1.86 -2.24 -0.27
N HIS A 75 -2.13 -2.29 1.04
CA HIS A 75 -1.16 -2.00 2.08
C HIS A 75 -1.23 -3.14 3.09
N ALA A 76 -0.13 -3.84 3.29
CA ALA A 76 -0.10 -4.96 4.21
C ALA A 76 1.29 -5.17 4.81
N ARG A 77 1.29 -5.85 5.96
CA ARG A 77 2.49 -6.30 6.66
C ARG A 77 2.52 -7.82 6.69
N ILE A 78 3.66 -8.38 6.32
CA ILE A 78 3.94 -9.81 6.35
C ILE A 78 4.96 -10.05 7.46
N TRP A 79 4.54 -10.73 8.51
CA TRP A 79 5.37 -11.08 9.66
C TRP A 79 6.26 -12.28 9.36
N GLU A 80 7.36 -12.44 10.10
CA GLU A 80 8.32 -13.55 9.93
C GLU A 80 7.67 -14.94 10.06
N ASP A 81 6.58 -15.04 10.81
CA ASP A 81 5.80 -16.27 10.98
C ASP A 81 4.81 -16.52 9.82
N GLY A 82 4.78 -15.64 8.82
CA GLY A 82 3.92 -15.70 7.65
C GLY A 82 2.51 -15.14 7.86
N THR A 83 2.20 -14.58 9.03
CA THR A 83 0.95 -13.86 9.26
C THR A 83 0.90 -12.61 8.37
N VAL A 84 -0.25 -12.36 7.76
CA VAL A 84 -0.51 -11.15 6.98
C VAL A 84 -1.48 -10.26 7.77
N GLU A 85 -1.11 -9.01 7.92
CA GLU A 85 -1.92 -7.95 8.51
C GLU A 85 -2.25 -6.92 7.42
N ASP A 86 -3.55 -6.76 7.13
CA ASP A 86 -4.02 -5.71 6.23
C ASP A 86 -3.96 -4.36 6.95
N LEU A 87 -3.40 -3.36 6.28
CA LEU A 87 -3.23 -2.01 6.80
C LEU A 87 -4.06 -1.00 6.00
N ASP A 88 -4.26 0.18 6.58
CA ASP A 88 -5.05 1.23 5.95
C ASP A 88 -4.44 1.69 4.62
N ILE A 89 -5.29 1.90 3.62
CA ILE A 89 -4.89 2.43 2.30
C ILE A 89 -5.28 3.90 2.15
N LEU A 90 -4.62 4.61 1.23
CA LEU A 90 -4.99 5.98 0.87
C LEU A 90 -6.34 6.01 0.15
N GLU A 91 -7.42 6.15 0.92
CA GLU A 91 -8.78 6.30 0.39
C GLU A 91 -8.97 7.70 -0.21
N THR A 92 -9.38 7.74 -1.48
CA THR A 92 -9.71 8.99 -2.20
C THR A 92 -11.22 9.23 -2.33
N MET A 93 -12.04 8.26 -1.91
CA MET A 93 -13.49 8.33 -1.94
C MET A 93 -14.05 8.24 -0.53
N TYR A 94 -15.15 8.94 -0.26
CA TYR A 94 -15.87 8.87 1.00
C TYR A 94 -17.37 8.74 0.76
N ALA A 95 -18.07 8.11 1.71
CA ALA A 95 -19.52 8.01 1.73
C ALA A 95 -20.11 8.97 2.77
N TYR A 96 -21.29 9.50 2.48
CA TYR A 96 -22.07 10.36 3.38
C TYR A 96 -23.56 10.03 3.31
N ASP A 97 -24.32 10.40 4.33
CA ASP A 97 -25.79 10.27 4.34
C ASP A 97 -26.45 11.61 3.95
N PRO A 98 -27.10 11.70 2.79
CA PRO A 98 -27.75 12.94 2.34
C PRO A 98 -28.93 13.36 3.23
N LYS A 99 -29.41 12.51 4.13
CA LYS A 99 -30.50 12.83 5.08
C LYS A 99 -30.00 13.60 6.30
N ILE A 100 -28.70 13.63 6.54
CA ILE A 100 -28.08 14.33 7.67
C ILE A 100 -27.52 15.67 7.15
N PRO A 101 -28.11 16.82 7.53
CA PRO A 101 -27.59 18.13 7.10
C PRO A 101 -26.12 18.33 7.51
N GLY A 102 -25.27 18.65 6.54
CA GLY A 102 -23.83 18.88 6.75
C GLY A 102 -22.97 17.61 6.80
N ASP A 103 -23.53 16.42 6.56
CA ASP A 103 -22.77 15.17 6.63
C ASP A 103 -21.73 15.02 5.53
N GLU A 104 -22.04 15.51 4.33
CA GLU A 104 -21.10 15.54 3.20
C GLU A 104 -19.83 16.35 3.53
N GLU A 105 -19.99 17.58 4.02
CA GLU A 105 -18.88 18.44 4.45
C GLU A 105 -18.06 17.76 5.55
N ARG A 106 -18.75 17.23 6.57
CA ARG A 106 -18.12 16.52 7.70
C ARG A 106 -17.31 15.31 7.23
N LYS A 107 -17.87 14.48 6.36
CA LYS A 107 -17.21 13.28 5.83
C LYS A 107 -16.08 13.60 4.87
N ARG A 108 -16.21 14.67 4.10
CA ARG A 108 -15.13 15.21 3.27
C ARG A 108 -13.93 15.63 4.11
N GLU A 109 -14.15 16.40 5.17
CA GLU A 109 -13.07 16.82 6.07
C GLU A 109 -12.43 15.66 6.85
N GLU A 110 -13.24 14.68 7.28
CA GLU A 110 -12.78 13.46 7.95
C GLU A 110 -11.88 12.63 7.01
N SER A 111 -12.31 12.46 5.76
CA SER A 111 -11.56 11.74 4.72
C SER A 111 -10.26 12.46 4.36
N ALA A 112 -10.28 13.80 4.20
CA ALA A 112 -9.07 14.57 3.92
C ALA A 112 -8.04 14.46 5.06
N ARG A 113 -8.49 14.57 6.32
CA ARG A 113 -7.62 14.40 7.49
C ARG A 113 -7.02 13.00 7.56
N ARG A 114 -7.83 11.96 7.37
CA ARG A 114 -7.35 10.56 7.37
C ARG A 114 -6.30 10.34 6.27
N TYR A 115 -6.57 10.87 5.08
CA TYR A 115 -5.64 10.79 3.95
C TYR A 115 -4.31 11.48 4.26
N GLU A 116 -4.33 12.70 4.81
CA GLU A 116 -3.13 13.45 5.18
C GLU A 116 -2.31 12.73 6.25
N SER A 117 -2.96 12.25 7.32
CA SER A 117 -2.29 11.50 8.38
C SER A 117 -1.65 10.21 7.86
N LEU A 118 -2.37 9.41 7.09
CA LEU A 118 -1.83 8.18 6.54
C LEU A 118 -0.70 8.44 5.53
N LEU A 119 -0.80 9.49 4.72
CA LEU A 119 0.27 9.86 3.80
C LEU A 119 1.56 10.23 4.55
N GLU A 120 1.44 10.93 5.68
CA GLU A 120 2.57 11.25 6.55
C GLU A 120 3.17 9.98 7.15
N GLU A 121 2.35 9.08 7.72
CA GLU A 121 2.79 7.79 8.27
C GLU A 121 3.53 6.93 7.22
N LEU A 122 2.97 6.79 6.02
CA LEU A 122 3.58 6.05 4.91
C LEU A 122 4.89 6.71 4.44
N SER A 123 4.98 8.03 4.53
CA SER A 123 6.20 8.75 4.17
C SER A 123 7.30 8.58 5.22
N GLU A 124 6.94 8.65 6.50
CA GLU A 124 7.85 8.39 7.61
C GLU A 124 8.35 6.95 7.62
N ALA A 125 7.48 5.99 7.29
CA ALA A 125 7.84 4.58 7.13
C ALA A 125 8.78 4.33 5.94
N GLY A 126 8.91 5.27 5.00
CA GLY A 126 9.71 5.12 3.78
C GLY A 126 9.02 4.33 2.67
N LEU A 127 7.71 4.08 2.80
CA LEU A 127 6.91 3.43 1.77
C LEU A 127 6.53 4.38 0.65
N LEU A 128 6.37 5.68 0.94
CA LEU A 128 6.03 6.71 -0.04
C LEU A 128 6.95 7.93 0.05
N GLU A 129 7.34 8.48 -1.10
CA GLU A 129 7.88 9.83 -1.11
C GLU A 129 6.77 10.83 -0.77
N LYS A 130 7.11 11.96 -0.14
CA LYS A 130 6.20 12.89 0.53
C LYS A 130 5.02 13.44 -0.30
N VAL A 131 4.98 13.21 -1.61
CA VAL A 131 3.75 13.06 -2.40
C VAL A 131 4.12 12.15 -3.60
N PRO A 132 3.56 10.95 -3.76
CA PRO A 132 3.86 10.14 -4.92
C PRO A 132 3.26 10.82 -6.16
N GLY A 133 4.07 11.16 -7.17
CA GLY A 133 3.60 11.77 -8.41
C GLY A 133 2.56 10.96 -9.20
N HIS A 134 2.23 9.75 -8.74
CA HIS A 134 1.24 8.82 -9.27
C HIS A 134 -0.06 8.84 -8.47
N THR A 135 -0.07 9.33 -7.22
CA THR A 135 -1.33 9.66 -6.51
C THR A 135 -2.05 10.82 -7.18
N ALA A 136 -1.30 11.66 -7.93
CA ALA A 136 -1.87 12.63 -8.86
C ALA A 136 -2.84 11.97 -9.87
N ILE A 137 -2.62 10.71 -10.27
CA ILE A 137 -3.51 10.03 -11.23
C ILE A 137 -4.93 9.84 -10.64
N ASN A 138 -5.04 9.62 -9.33
CA ASN A 138 -6.36 9.56 -8.65
C ASN A 138 -6.88 10.94 -8.23
N THR A 139 -6.04 11.98 -8.20
CA THR A 139 -6.48 13.38 -7.98
C THR A 139 -6.99 14.05 -9.27
N PHE A 140 -6.54 13.60 -10.45
CA PHE A 140 -6.94 14.16 -11.76
C PHE A 140 -8.24 13.61 -12.35
N LEU A 141 -8.94 12.73 -11.63
CA LEU A 141 -10.37 12.43 -11.88
C LEU A 141 -11.29 13.40 -11.13
N MET A 142 -10.84 14.64 -10.88
CA MET A 142 -11.78 15.75 -10.79
C MET A 142 -12.35 16.02 -12.18
N LEU A 143 -13.66 15.83 -12.30
CA LEU A 143 -14.49 16.32 -13.40
C LEU A 143 -14.04 17.75 -13.79
N GLN A 144 -13.30 17.88 -14.89
CA GLN A 144 -13.38 19.12 -15.64
C GLN A 144 -14.83 19.19 -16.10
N LYS A 145 -15.59 20.09 -15.48
CA LYS A 145 -16.77 20.67 -16.08
C LYS A 145 -16.31 21.16 -17.46
N ASP A 146 -16.92 20.64 -18.52
CA ASP A 146 -16.90 21.34 -19.80
C ASP A 146 -17.48 22.74 -19.52
N GLU A 147 -16.62 23.76 -19.58
CA GLU A 147 -17.06 25.15 -19.65
C GLU A 147 -17.45 25.39 -21.11
N GLU A 148 -18.76 25.51 -21.37
CA GLU A 148 -19.32 26.12 -22.59
C GLU A 148 -18.96 27.61 -22.67
#